data_AF-A0A5B9W7V6-F1
#
_entry.id   AF-A0A5B9W7V6-F1
#
_cell.length_a   1.000
_cell.length_b   1.000
_cell.length_c   1.000
_cell.angle_alpha   90.00
_cell.angle_beta   90.00
_cell.angle_gamma   90.00
#
_symmetry.space_group_name_H-M   'P 1'
#
loop_
_entity.id
_entity.type
_entity.pdbx_description
1 polymer ?
#
loop_
_entity_poly.entity_id
_entity_poly.type
_entity_poly.pdbx_seq_one_letter_code
_entity_poly.pdbx_strand_id
1 'polypeptide(L)'
;MTSPKTPFERAMALAALSGFKVALGPAFLAAKRRSPSTGTWALAALGEMFLDKVGIFPPRYRPALMIPHALSGAYVAREAMKEEGVHDPSIPVLGAVVAAGVACVAPLARIALNRGLGMPDAFLGLGEDYLALNLGSEATGVSLGQVSEITRDAVEDLRGQIAPSLPSIPNLPVGTGRG
;
A
#
# COMPACT_ATOMS: atom_id res chain seq x y z
N MET A 1 1.12 -26.28 7.59
CA MET A 1 2.49 -26.06 7.05
C MET A 1 2.32 -25.64 5.59
N THR A 2 2.32 -24.34 5.31
CA THR A 2 2.29 -23.83 3.93
C THR A 2 3.68 -23.95 3.33
N SER A 3 3.78 -24.59 2.17
CA SER A 3 5.03 -24.75 1.43
C SER A 3 5.66 -23.36 1.18
N PRO A 4 6.98 -23.18 1.34
CA PRO A 4 7.60 -21.89 1.06
C PRO A 4 7.38 -21.54 -0.42
N LYS A 5 6.58 -20.50 -0.68
CA LYS A 5 6.31 -19.99 -2.03
C LYS A 5 7.61 -19.76 -2.79
N THR A 6 7.62 -20.07 -4.08
CA THR A 6 8.81 -19.89 -4.92
C THR A 6 9.15 -18.39 -5.06
N PRO A 7 10.41 -18.02 -5.35
CA PRO A 7 10.82 -16.63 -5.56
C PRO A 7 9.92 -15.88 -6.57
N PHE A 8 9.58 -16.58 -7.66
CA PHE A 8 8.69 -16.07 -8.70
C PHE A 8 7.27 -15.82 -8.19
N GLU A 9 6.68 -16.78 -7.47
CA GLU A 9 5.34 -16.62 -6.88
C GLU A 9 5.28 -15.43 -5.91
N ARG A 10 6.32 -15.24 -5.10
CA ARG A 10 6.40 -14.07 -4.19
C ARG A 10 6.47 -12.77 -4.97
N ALA A 11 7.32 -12.70 -5.99
CA ALA A 11 7.45 -11.53 -6.85
C ALA A 11 6.12 -11.18 -7.54
N MET A 12 5.40 -12.18 -8.05
CA MET A 12 4.10 -11.99 -8.70
C MET A 12 3.00 -11.62 -7.70
N ALA A 13 2.99 -12.22 -6.51
CA ALA A 13 2.05 -11.86 -5.45
C ALA A 13 2.25 -10.41 -5.00
N LEU A 14 3.49 -9.97 -4.83
CA LEU A 14 3.80 -8.58 -4.51
C LEU A 14 3.43 -7.61 -5.64
N ALA A 15 3.64 -8.00 -6.91
CA ALA A 15 3.19 -7.23 -8.05
C ALA A 15 1.65 -7.13 -8.13
N ALA A 16 0.94 -8.22 -7.80
CA ALA A 16 -0.52 -8.20 -7.68
C ALA A 16 -0.98 -7.23 -6.59
N LEU A 17 -0.30 -7.17 -5.44
CA LEU A 17 -0.58 -6.19 -4.38
C LEU A 17 -0.35 -4.75 -4.85
N SER A 18 0.72 -4.51 -5.61
CA SER A 18 0.96 -3.23 -6.28
C SER A 18 -0.15 -2.85 -7.26
N GLY A 19 -0.78 -3.83 -7.90
CA GLY A 19 -1.95 -3.64 -8.76
C GLY A 19 -3.22 -3.24 -8.01
N PHE A 20 -3.29 -3.62 -6.74
CA PHE A 20 -4.42 -3.31 -5.86
C PHE A 20 -4.27 -1.92 -5.21
N LYS A 21 -3.05 -1.65 -4.72
CA LYS A 21 -2.62 -0.37 -4.15
C LYS A 21 -1.15 -0.16 -4.51
N VAL A 22 -0.84 0.94 -5.18
CA VAL A 22 0.47 1.27 -5.73
C VAL A 22 1.58 1.11 -4.69
N ALA A 23 1.35 1.56 -3.45
CA ALA A 23 2.37 1.58 -2.40
C ALA A 23 2.42 0.28 -1.57
N LEU A 24 1.45 -0.62 -1.71
CA LEU A 24 1.35 -1.81 -0.85
C LEU A 24 2.40 -2.87 -1.18
N GLY A 25 2.63 -3.16 -2.46
CA GLY A 25 3.71 -4.07 -2.88
C GLY A 25 5.10 -3.60 -2.42
N PRO A 26 5.49 -2.32 -2.63
CA PRO A 26 6.72 -1.76 -2.12
C PRO A 26 6.84 -1.80 -0.58
N ALA A 27 5.75 -1.55 0.14
CA ALA A 27 5.74 -1.61 1.61
C ALA A 27 6.07 -3.01 2.12
N PHE A 28 5.43 -4.05 1.54
CA PHE A 28 5.72 -5.44 1.90
C PHE A 28 7.14 -5.88 1.49
N LEU A 29 7.62 -5.43 0.33
CA LEU A 29 9.00 -5.68 -0.10
C LEU A 29 10.01 -5.01 0.85
N ALA A 30 9.78 -3.77 1.26
CA ALA A 30 10.64 -3.04 2.19
C ALA A 30 10.65 -3.68 3.58
N ALA A 31 9.47 -4.09 4.08
CA ALA A 31 9.32 -4.78 5.36
C ALA A 31 10.07 -6.11 5.39
N LYS A 32 9.96 -6.94 4.33
CA LYS A 32 10.72 -8.19 4.20
C LYS A 32 12.22 -7.96 4.30
N ARG A 33 12.71 -6.90 3.66
CA ARG A 33 14.13 -6.51 3.63
C ARG A 33 14.63 -5.84 4.91
N ARG A 34 13.73 -5.51 5.84
CA ARG A 34 14.02 -4.63 7.00
C ARG A 34 14.70 -3.33 6.54
N SER A 35 14.23 -2.77 5.42
CA SER A 35 14.79 -1.56 4.84
C SER A 35 14.51 -0.35 5.72
N PRO A 36 15.42 0.64 5.84
CA PRO A 36 15.15 1.89 6.55
C PRO A 36 13.99 2.69 5.94
N SER A 37 13.65 2.44 4.67
CA SER A 37 12.50 3.07 3.99
C SER A 37 11.15 2.43 4.28
N THR A 38 11.08 1.40 5.14
CA THR A 38 9.84 0.66 5.44
C THR A 38 8.75 1.59 5.98
N GLY A 39 9.08 2.49 6.91
CA GLY A 39 8.11 3.43 7.47
C GLY A 39 7.52 4.38 6.43
N THR A 40 8.33 4.87 5.49
CA THR A 40 7.86 5.76 4.41
C THR A 40 6.89 5.06 3.47
N TRP A 41 7.17 3.81 3.08
CA TRP A 41 6.27 3.03 2.23
C TRP A 41 5.01 2.58 2.96
N ALA A 42 5.11 2.27 4.26
CA ALA A 42 3.94 1.96 5.09
C ALA A 42 3.00 3.17 5.20
N LEU A 43 3.54 4.37 5.46
CA LEU A 43 2.77 5.62 5.45
C LEU A 43 2.14 5.92 4.08
N ALA A 44 2.89 5.69 2.99
CA ALA A 44 2.36 5.87 1.64
C ALA A 44 1.20 4.90 1.37
N ALA A 45 1.31 3.64 1.77
CA ALA A 45 0.25 2.64 1.65
C ALA A 45 -0.98 3.03 2.49
N LEU A 46 -0.79 3.45 3.75
CA LEU A 46 -1.88 3.94 4.60
C LEU A 46 -2.57 5.17 4.03
N GLY A 47 -1.80 6.13 3.51
CA GLY A 47 -2.32 7.31 2.83
C GLY A 47 -3.15 6.94 1.62
N GLU A 48 -2.69 5.98 0.81
CA GLU A 48 -3.45 5.43 -0.31
C GLU A 48 -4.75 4.76 0.15
N MET A 49 -4.73 3.93 1.21
CA MET A 49 -5.96 3.32 1.76
C MET A 49 -6.95 4.36 2.30
N PHE A 50 -6.44 5.41 2.94
CA PHE A 50 -7.26 6.46 3.53
C PHE A 50 -7.91 7.32 2.44
N LEU A 51 -7.12 7.84 1.50
CA LEU A 51 -7.60 8.65 0.38
C LEU A 51 -8.63 7.91 -0.48
N ASP A 52 -8.50 6.59 -0.58
CA ASP A 52 -9.45 5.74 -1.29
C ASP A 52 -10.84 5.68 -0.62
N LYS A 53 -10.91 5.85 0.70
CA LYS A 53 -12.18 5.90 1.45
C LYS A 53 -12.84 7.27 1.49
N VAL A 54 -12.08 8.35 1.33
CA VAL A 54 -12.62 9.73 1.34
C VAL A 54 -13.22 10.13 -0.02
N GLY A 55 -13.17 9.27 -1.04
CA GLY A 55 -13.75 9.55 -2.36
C GLY A 55 -13.06 10.68 -3.12
N ILE A 56 -11.85 11.08 -2.68
CA ILE A 56 -11.05 12.13 -3.33
C ILE A 56 -10.52 11.65 -4.68
N PHE A 57 -10.39 10.34 -4.89
CA PHE A 57 -9.98 9.79 -6.17
C PHE A 57 -11.18 9.62 -7.13
N PRO A 58 -11.12 10.21 -8.34
CA PRO A 58 -12.17 10.08 -9.33
C PRO A 58 -12.33 8.61 -9.78
N PRO A 59 -13.51 8.22 -10.31
CA PRO A 59 -13.80 6.84 -10.70
C PRO A 59 -12.69 6.26 -11.59
N ARG A 60 -12.17 5.09 -11.15
CA ARG A 60 -10.95 4.38 -11.60
C ARG A 60 -10.98 3.85 -13.04
N TYR A 61 -11.77 4.46 -13.92
CA TYR A 61 -11.98 4.06 -15.31
C TYR A 61 -11.06 4.81 -16.30
N ARG A 62 -9.89 5.27 -15.84
CA ARG A 62 -8.92 5.98 -16.68
C ARG A 62 -7.61 5.18 -16.77
N PRO A 63 -7.16 4.83 -18.00
CA PRO A 63 -5.88 4.14 -18.23
C PRO A 63 -4.67 4.84 -17.55
N ALA A 64 -4.77 6.15 -17.32
CA ALA A 64 -3.76 6.94 -16.61
C ALA A 64 -3.45 6.44 -15.19
N LEU A 65 -4.40 5.77 -14.50
CA LEU A 65 -4.17 5.19 -13.18
C LEU A 65 -3.46 3.83 -13.24
N MET A 66 -3.39 3.17 -14.41
CA MET A 66 -2.67 1.89 -14.56
C MET A 66 -1.16 2.07 -14.59
N ILE A 67 -0.67 3.25 -15.02
CA ILE A 67 0.76 3.53 -15.14
C ILE A 67 1.46 3.43 -13.78
N PRO A 68 0.99 4.08 -12.70
CA PRO A 68 1.55 3.90 -11.35
C PRO A 68 1.57 2.44 -10.87
N HIS A 69 0.47 1.71 -11.05
CA HIS A 69 0.36 0.31 -10.63
C HIS A 69 1.34 -0.59 -11.40
N ALA A 70 1.43 -0.43 -12.72
CA ALA A 70 2.33 -1.19 -13.57
C ALA A 70 3.81 -0.90 -13.24
N LEU A 71 4.18 0.37 -13.03
CA LEU A 71 5.53 0.75 -12.62
C LEU A 71 5.89 0.17 -11.25
N SER A 72 4.95 0.23 -10.29
CA SER A 72 5.13 -0.37 -8.97
C SER A 72 5.27 -1.89 -9.07
N GLY A 73 4.41 -2.56 -9.83
CA GLY A 73 4.50 -4.01 -10.05
C GLY A 73 5.80 -4.46 -10.69
N ALA A 74 6.28 -3.71 -11.70
CA ALA A 74 7.56 -3.96 -12.33
C ALA A 74 8.74 -3.78 -11.37
N TYR A 75 8.73 -2.70 -10.58
CA TYR A 75 9.76 -2.41 -9.60
C TYR A 75 9.84 -3.52 -8.55
N VAL A 76 8.70 -3.88 -7.97
CA VAL A 76 8.65 -4.87 -6.88
C VAL A 76 9.01 -6.27 -7.37
N ALA A 77 8.54 -6.68 -8.55
CA ALA A 77 8.90 -7.97 -9.13
C ALA A 77 10.40 -8.06 -9.45
N ARG A 78 10.98 -6.99 -10.03
CA ARG A 78 12.41 -6.90 -10.31
C ARG A 78 13.23 -7.04 -9.04
N GLU A 79 12.89 -6.24 -8.03
CA GLU A 79 13.65 -6.22 -6.79
C GLU A 79 13.52 -7.55 -6.03
N ALA A 80 12.31 -8.11 -5.91
CA ALA A 80 12.09 -9.39 -5.25
C ALA A 80 12.90 -10.55 -5.88
N MET A 81 13.02 -10.59 -7.22
CA MET A 81 13.82 -11.61 -7.91
C MET A 81 15.33 -11.34 -7.86
N LYS A 82 15.73 -10.06 -7.88
CA LYS A 82 17.13 -9.64 -7.76
C LYS A 82 17.75 -10.07 -6.43
N GLU A 83 16.96 -10.03 -5.35
CA GLU A 83 17.36 -10.46 -4.00
C GLU A 83 17.68 -11.96 -3.93
N GLU A 84 17.01 -12.74 -4.75
CA GLU A 84 17.17 -14.20 -4.84
C GLU A 84 18.23 -14.58 -5.91
N GLY A 85 19.00 -13.60 -6.40
CA GLY A 85 20.09 -13.79 -7.36
C GLY A 85 19.63 -14.01 -8.81
N VAL A 86 18.34 -13.88 -9.11
CA VAL A 86 17.80 -14.10 -10.46
C VAL A 86 17.76 -12.77 -11.22
N HIS A 87 18.43 -12.72 -12.38
CA HIS A 87 18.48 -11.53 -13.24
C HIS A 87 17.88 -11.85 -14.60
N ASP A 88 16.55 -11.90 -14.64
CA ASP A 88 15.78 -12.12 -15.86
C ASP A 88 15.06 -10.81 -16.26
N PRO A 89 15.33 -10.26 -17.46
CA PRO A 89 14.73 -9.02 -17.94
C PRO A 89 13.22 -9.12 -18.24
N SER A 90 12.65 -10.32 -18.29
CA SER A 90 11.21 -10.53 -18.49
C SER A 90 10.39 -10.32 -17.21
N ILE A 91 11.00 -10.46 -16.03
CA ILE A 91 10.35 -10.37 -14.72
C ILE A 91 9.69 -9.01 -14.45
N PRO A 92 10.35 -7.86 -14.71
CA PRO A 92 9.71 -6.56 -14.52
C PRO A 92 8.49 -6.37 -15.44
N VAL A 93 8.55 -6.90 -16.67
CA VAL A 93 7.44 -6.84 -17.63
C VAL A 93 6.26 -7.68 -17.14
N LEU A 94 6.53 -8.91 -16.68
CA LEU A 94 5.52 -9.77 -16.05
C LEU A 94 4.89 -9.10 -14.82
N GLY A 95 5.71 -8.49 -13.95
CA GLY A 95 5.24 -7.73 -12.79
C GLY A 95 4.33 -6.56 -13.17
N ALA A 96 4.69 -5.79 -14.20
CA ALA A 96 3.84 -4.71 -14.71
C ALA A 96 2.50 -5.23 -15.25
N VAL A 97 2.52 -6.31 -16.04
CA VAL A 97 1.31 -6.90 -16.62
C VAL A 97 0.38 -7.43 -15.53
N VAL A 98 0.92 -8.12 -14.53
CA VAL A 98 0.13 -8.62 -13.39
C VAL A 98 -0.50 -7.47 -12.62
N ALA A 99 0.29 -6.43 -12.28
CA ALA A 99 -0.23 -5.28 -11.55
C ALA A 99 -1.31 -4.52 -12.33
N ALA A 100 -1.09 -4.29 -13.63
CA ALA A 100 -2.06 -3.68 -14.52
C ALA A 100 -3.35 -4.50 -14.61
N GLY A 101 -3.23 -5.83 -14.74
CA GLY A 101 -4.37 -6.75 -14.78
C GLY A 101 -5.20 -6.71 -13.51
N VAL A 102 -4.55 -6.77 -12.34
CA VAL A 102 -5.24 -6.69 -11.04
C VAL A 102 -5.92 -5.33 -10.86
N ALA A 103 -5.26 -4.24 -11.26
CA ALA A 103 -5.83 -2.89 -11.21
C ALA A 103 -7.10 -2.75 -12.07
N CYS A 104 -7.20 -3.50 -13.18
CA CYS A 104 -8.41 -3.55 -14.01
C CYS A 104 -9.54 -4.37 -13.40
N VAL A 105 -9.22 -5.50 -12.77
CA VAL A 105 -10.23 -6.46 -12.27
C VAL A 105 -10.80 -6.03 -10.92
N ALA A 106 -10.01 -5.40 -10.05
CA ALA A 106 -10.47 -4.99 -8.71
C ALA A 106 -11.70 -4.05 -8.74
N PRO A 107 -11.77 -3.01 -9.60
CA PRO A 107 -12.98 -2.19 -9.73
C PRO A 107 -14.19 -2.95 -10.25
N LEU A 108 -13.99 -3.88 -11.19
CA LEU A 108 -15.06 -4.71 -11.77
C LEU A 108 -15.67 -5.64 -10.72
N ALA A 109 -14.80 -6.30 -9.92
CA ALA A 109 -15.23 -7.13 -8.81
C ALA A 109 -16.04 -6.33 -7.77
N ARG A 110 -15.58 -5.11 -7.46
CA ARG A 110 -16.27 -4.22 -6.52
C ARG A 110 -17.66 -3.82 -7.00
N ILE A 111 -17.79 -3.43 -8.27
CA ILE A 111 -19.10 -3.08 -8.88
C ILE A 111 -20.01 -4.31 -8.90
N ALA A 112 -19.49 -5.48 -9.23
CA ALA A 112 -20.25 -6.72 -9.26
C ALA A 112 -20.73 -7.15 -7.87
N LEU A 113 -19.89 -7.04 -6.83
CA LEU A 113 -20.28 -7.37 -5.45
C LEU A 113 -21.27 -6.37 -4.86
N ASN A 114 -21.08 -5.07 -5.10
CA ASN A 114 -22.01 -4.04 -4.61
C ASN A 114 -23.39 -4.23 -5.27
N ARG A 115 -23.44 -4.45 -6.59
CA ARG A 115 -24.70 -4.71 -7.31
C ARG A 115 -25.31 -6.08 -7.04
N GLY A 116 -24.50 -7.10 -6.81
CA GLY A 116 -24.95 -8.49 -6.67
C GLY A 116 -25.34 -8.90 -5.25
N LEU A 117 -24.67 -8.38 -4.22
CA LEU A 117 -24.88 -8.76 -2.82
C LEU A 117 -25.47 -7.63 -1.97
N GLY A 118 -25.58 -6.41 -2.49
CA GLY A 118 -26.10 -5.24 -1.76
C GLY A 118 -25.24 -4.85 -0.54
N MET A 119 -23.98 -5.30 -0.49
CA MET A 119 -23.08 -4.98 0.61
C MET A 119 -22.67 -3.51 0.55
N PRO A 120 -22.69 -2.79 1.68
CA PRO A 120 -22.20 -1.41 1.73
C PRO A 120 -20.72 -1.35 1.32
N ASP A 121 -20.37 -0.39 0.46
CA ASP A 121 -19.01 -0.19 -0.08
C ASP A 121 -17.92 -0.09 1.02
N ALA A 122 -18.29 0.37 2.22
CA ALA A 122 -17.39 0.45 3.36
C ALA A 122 -16.92 -0.93 3.86
N PHE A 123 -17.81 -1.92 3.92
CA PHE A 123 -17.46 -3.28 4.34
C PHE A 123 -16.65 -4.01 3.26
N LEU A 124 -16.98 -3.78 1.98
CA LEU A 124 -16.22 -4.33 0.86
C LEU A 124 -14.79 -3.78 0.86
N GLY A 125 -14.60 -2.47 1.08
CA GLY A 125 -13.28 -1.86 1.19
C GLY A 125 -12.44 -2.41 2.37
N LEU A 126 -13.07 -2.72 3.51
CA LEU A 126 -12.37 -3.30 4.65
C LEU A 126 -11.96 -4.77 4.41
N GLY A 127 -12.83 -5.56 3.76
CA GLY A 127 -12.50 -6.93 3.37
C GLY A 127 -11.40 -6.96 2.30
N GLU A 128 -11.45 -6.02 1.36
CA GLU A 128 -10.46 -5.77 0.32
C GLU A 128 -9.08 -5.49 0.96
N ASP A 129 -9.02 -4.58 1.93
CA ASP A 129 -7.80 -4.24 2.68
C ASP A 129 -7.26 -5.46 3.48
N TYR A 130 -8.13 -6.21 4.17
CA TYR A 130 -7.73 -7.39 4.94
C TYR A 130 -7.16 -8.51 4.05
N LEU A 131 -7.78 -8.77 2.90
CA LEU A 131 -7.29 -9.76 1.94
C LEU A 131 -5.91 -9.37 1.39
N ALA A 132 -5.71 -8.09 1.07
CA ALA A 132 -4.43 -7.62 0.57
C ALA A 132 -3.32 -7.72 1.63
N LEU A 133 -3.64 -7.39 2.89
CA LEU A 133 -2.71 -7.55 4.01
C LEU A 133 -2.37 -9.02 4.28
N ASN A 134 -3.36 -9.91 4.23
CA ASN A 134 -3.15 -11.34 4.43
C ASN A 134 -2.31 -11.96 3.29
N LEU A 135 -2.59 -11.59 2.03
CA LEU A 135 -1.82 -12.03 0.87
C LEU A 135 -0.38 -11.51 0.91
N GLY A 136 -0.17 -10.25 1.30
CA GLY A 136 1.15 -9.67 1.50
C GLY A 136 1.93 -10.34 2.62
N SER A 137 1.27 -10.62 3.74
CA SER A 137 1.83 -11.36 4.88
C SER A 137 2.30 -12.75 4.45
N GLU A 138 1.47 -13.49 3.71
CA GLU A 138 1.79 -14.84 3.23
C GLU A 138 2.87 -14.83 2.15
N ALA A 139 2.89 -13.83 1.27
CA ALA A 139 3.88 -13.71 0.19
C ALA A 139 5.27 -13.30 0.70
N THR A 140 5.35 -12.54 1.79
CA THR A 140 6.62 -12.04 2.34
C THR A 140 7.11 -12.79 3.57
N GLY A 141 6.24 -13.56 4.22
CA GLY A 141 6.50 -14.16 5.52
C GLY A 141 6.47 -13.16 6.68
N VAL A 142 6.08 -11.90 6.43
CA VAL A 142 5.92 -10.88 7.48
C VAL A 142 4.56 -11.09 8.14
N SER A 143 4.51 -11.34 9.44
CA SER A 143 3.24 -11.56 10.14
C SER A 143 2.38 -10.30 10.20
N LEU A 144 1.04 -10.45 10.29
CA LEU A 144 0.12 -9.31 10.49
C LEU A 144 0.47 -8.49 11.75
N GLY A 145 1.00 -9.13 12.80
CA GLY A 145 1.50 -8.45 13.99
C GLY A 145 2.67 -7.51 13.67
N GLN A 146 3.65 -7.99 12.90
CA GLN A 146 4.78 -7.15 12.43
C GLN A 146 4.31 -6.03 11.51
N VAL A 147 3.33 -6.29 10.63
CA VAL A 147 2.73 -5.23 9.81
C VAL A 147 2.10 -4.16 10.70
N SER A 148 1.39 -4.55 11.77
CA SER A 148 0.78 -3.62 12.72
C SER A 148 1.83 -2.80 13.50
N GLU A 149 2.94 -3.41 13.92
CA GLU A 149 4.05 -2.73 14.59
C GLU A 149 4.68 -1.70 13.65
N ILE A 150 5.06 -2.11 12.43
CA ILE A 150 5.63 -1.22 11.41
C ILE A 150 4.70 -0.03 11.12
N THR A 151 3.40 -0.30 11.04
CA THR A 151 2.37 0.73 10.83
C THR A 151 2.32 1.71 12.00
N ARG A 152 2.32 1.19 13.23
CA ARG A 152 2.28 2.00 14.45
C ARG A 152 3.52 2.88 14.58
N ASP A 153 4.71 2.30 14.39
CA ASP A 153 5.99 3.00 14.45
C ASP A 153 6.05 4.12 13.41
N ALA A 154 5.61 3.85 12.17
CA ALA A 154 5.58 4.85 11.11
C ALA A 154 4.63 6.03 11.43
N VAL A 155 3.47 5.76 12.05
CA VAL A 155 2.54 6.81 12.50
C VAL A 155 3.11 7.60 13.67
N GLU A 156 3.80 6.94 14.60
CA GLU A 156 4.41 7.57 15.76
C GLU A 156 5.59 8.46 15.36
N ASP A 157 6.42 8.02 14.40
CA ASP A 157 7.49 8.82 13.79
C ASP A 157 6.94 10.05 13.05
N LEU A 158 5.86 9.89 12.29
CA LEU A 158 5.21 11.02 11.61
C LEU A 158 4.67 12.03 12.64
N ARG A 159 4.01 11.55 13.69
CA ARG A 159 3.54 12.39 14.79
C ARG A 159 4.70 13.12 15.46
N GLY A 160 5.84 12.43 15.65
CA GLY A 160 7.07 13.00 16.18
C GLY A 160 7.72 14.05 15.28
N GLN A 161 7.53 13.99 13.96
CA GLN A 161 8.00 15.02 13.01
C GLN A 161 7.06 16.23 12.92
N ILE A 162 5.74 16.00 13.08
CA ILE A 162 4.72 17.06 13.02
C ILE A 162 4.64 17.85 14.34
N ALA A 163 4.78 17.18 15.49
CA ALA A 163 4.77 17.82 16.80
C ALA A 163 5.77 19.00 16.96
N PRO A 164 7.03 18.93 16.49
CA PRO A 164 7.97 20.06 16.57
C PRO A 164 7.75 21.14 15.50
N SER A 165 6.87 20.93 14.51
CA SER A 165 6.58 21.89 13.44
C SER A 165 5.30 22.70 13.64
N LEU A 166 4.65 22.59 14.81
CA LEU A 166 3.63 23.54 15.23
C LEU A 166 4.31 24.82 15.72
N PRO A 167 4.12 25.98 15.05
CA PRO A 167 4.64 27.24 15.56
C PRO A 167 4.03 27.48 16.94
N SER A 168 4.88 27.82 17.91
CA SER A 168 4.43 28.35 19.20
C SER A 168 3.44 29.47 18.94
N ILE A 169 2.18 29.27 19.35
CA ILE A 169 1.12 30.27 19.23
C ILE A 169 1.68 31.58 19.79
N PRO A 170 1.72 32.69 19.02
CA PRO A 170 2.15 33.96 19.56
C PRO A 170 1.22 34.30 20.73
N ASN A 171 1.80 34.48 21.92
CA ASN A 171 1.06 35.01 23.06
C ASN A 171 0.48 36.36 22.64
N LEU A 172 -0.83 36.39 22.38
CA LEU A 172 -1.55 37.64 22.15
C LEU A 172 -1.37 38.51 23.39
N PRO A 173 -0.98 39.79 23.25
CA PRO A 173 -0.91 40.69 24.39
C PRO A 173 -2.30 40.82 24.98
N VAL A 174 -2.44 40.43 26.25
CA VAL A 174 -3.60 40.74 27.08
C VAL A 174 -3.75 42.26 27.07
N GLY A 175 -4.78 42.73 26.39
CA GLY A 175 -5.13 44.14 26.35
C GLY A 175 -5.38 44.66 27.75
N THR A 176 -4.44 45.45 28.27
CA THR A 176 -4.67 46.29 29.45
C THR A 176 -5.56 47.46 29.06
N GLY A 177 -6.87 47.26 29.20
CA GLY A 177 -7.86 48.32 29.13
C GLY A 177 -8.07 48.98 30.49
N ARG A 178 -7.71 50.27 30.55
CA ARG A 178 -8.32 51.38 31.34
C ARG A 178 -8.43 51.26 32.87
N GLY A 179 -7.64 52.11 33.53
CA GLY A 179 -8.00 52.90 34.71
C GLY A 179 -7.49 54.32 34.51
#